data_AF-A0A948RH47-F1
#
_entry.id   AF-A0A948RH47-F1
#
_cell.length_a   1.000
_cell.length_b   1.000
_cell.length_c   1.000
_cell.angle_alpha   90.00
_cell.angle_beta   90.00
_cell.angle_gamma   90.00
#
_symmetry.space_group_name_H-M   'P 1'
#
loop_
_entity.id
_entity.type
_entity.pdbx_description
1 polymer ?
#
loop_
_entity_poly.entity_id
_entity_poly.type
_entity_poly.pdbx_seq_one_letter_code
_entity_poly.pdbx_strand_id
1 'polypeptide(L)'
;MPKACPVVIITRMVIRTLLLGLRSAVEIAVYAICLSALLGGSTLLAPTETTDRARAFTRPIEFDYFNWTLNASGLKFAQAAIGTPYYFDAQHPSINSHRPGVLPGGQRLPGNNAHRRIVAEYLELTGKIIQDEHHLNLIYADPQVKNPESASTKLRAELSQLKARQAELAPLAEAILQEQVSAVVNELGLTSGGQPIPPVLFHITPLPYNLIVSRRDKIQSEASISLLSDLSVDRQAALEARVDEGLDVSSLVVPVGGIGSYPSMVLRTSDLKWLTDTIAHEWIHNWLTLRPLGLNYEASPELRTMNETTASIAGGEIGALILQRYYPELIQTPTSQTAPAGRNLGRADPNELRKPFDFRAEMHTTRVTVDKLLAEGRIQDAEAYMELRRQLFWENGYAIRKLNQAFFAFHGAYADVPGGAAGADPVGPAVRQLRAQSPSLGAFLRKIAQLSSFQELQAAISK
;
A
#
# COMPACT_ATOMS: atom_id res chain seq x y z
N MET A 1 -25.72 -50.30 -4.53
CA MET A 1 -25.61 -48.86 -4.18
C MET A 1 -26.98 -48.21 -4.34
N PRO A 2 -27.60 -47.66 -3.28
CA PRO A 2 -28.92 -47.05 -3.43
C PRO A 2 -28.78 -45.69 -4.14
N LYS A 3 -29.56 -45.50 -5.21
CA LYS A 3 -29.69 -44.22 -5.92
C LYS A 3 -30.37 -43.21 -5.00
N ALA A 4 -29.76 -42.04 -4.79
CA ALA A 4 -30.33 -41.01 -3.95
C ALA A 4 -31.69 -40.54 -4.50
N CYS A 5 -32.67 -40.35 -3.61
CA CYS A 5 -34.04 -39.95 -3.97
C CYS A 5 -34.05 -38.52 -4.55
N PRO A 6 -34.72 -38.25 -5.70
CA PRO A 6 -34.70 -36.94 -6.38
C PRO A 6 -35.19 -35.78 -5.52
N VAL A 7 -36.09 -36.02 -4.56
CA VAL A 7 -36.57 -35.01 -3.59
C VAL A 7 -35.43 -34.52 -2.69
N VAL A 8 -34.53 -35.40 -2.26
CA VAL A 8 -33.38 -35.04 -1.41
C VAL A 8 -32.38 -34.17 -2.17
N ILE A 9 -32.23 -34.40 -3.48
CA ILE A 9 -31.34 -33.61 -4.35
C ILE A 9 -31.91 -32.21 -4.53
N ILE A 10 -33.20 -32.07 -4.85
CA ILE A 10 -33.87 -30.78 -5.04
C ILE A 10 -33.86 -29.97 -3.74
N THR A 11 -34.20 -30.58 -2.61
CA THR A 11 -34.18 -29.89 -1.30
C THR A 11 -32.77 -29.43 -0.92
N ARG A 12 -31.73 -30.24 -1.17
CA ARG A 12 -30.34 -29.81 -0.97
C ARG A 12 -29.93 -28.67 -1.90
N MET A 13 -30.43 -28.66 -3.14
CA MET A 13 -30.17 -27.59 -4.10
C MET A 13 -30.83 -26.28 -3.67
N VAL A 14 -32.11 -26.32 -3.27
CA VAL A 14 -32.86 -25.15 -2.79
C VAL A 14 -32.26 -24.58 -1.50
N ILE A 15 -31.91 -25.45 -0.53
CA ILE A 15 -31.24 -25.03 0.70
C ILE A 15 -29.88 -24.39 0.40
N ARG A 16 -29.10 -24.97 -0.52
CA ARG A 16 -27.80 -24.41 -0.92
C ARG A 16 -27.96 -23.04 -1.57
N THR A 17 -28.94 -22.85 -2.45
CA THR A 17 -29.23 -21.56 -3.08
C THR A 17 -29.71 -20.52 -2.05
N LEU A 18 -30.58 -20.91 -1.12
CA LEU A 18 -31.04 -20.02 -0.03
C LEU A 18 -29.90 -19.62 0.92
N LEU A 19 -29.02 -20.56 1.27
CA LEU A 19 -27.84 -20.28 2.11
C LEU A 19 -26.82 -19.39 1.39
N LEU A 20 -26.62 -19.57 0.08
CA LEU A 20 -25.79 -18.68 -0.75
C LEU A 20 -26.39 -17.27 -0.80
N GLY A 21 -27.72 -17.15 -0.97
CA GLY A 21 -28.42 -15.87 -0.95
C GLY A 21 -28.34 -15.15 0.40
N LEU A 22 -28.53 -15.88 1.51
CA LEU A 22 -28.42 -15.34 2.86
C LEU A 22 -26.98 -14.90 3.17
N ARG A 23 -25.98 -15.70 2.81
CA ARG A 23 -24.56 -15.35 2.98
C ARG A 23 -24.22 -14.08 2.20
N SER A 24 -24.66 -13.99 0.95
CA SER A 24 -24.44 -12.81 0.11
C SER A 24 -25.10 -11.56 0.71
N ALA A 25 -26.31 -11.69 1.26
CA ALA A 25 -27.01 -10.58 1.93
C ALA A 25 -26.28 -10.10 3.21
N VAL A 26 -25.73 -11.02 4.01
CA VAL A 26 -24.93 -10.69 5.19
C VAL A 26 -23.60 -10.01 4.78
N GLU A 27 -22.91 -10.53 3.76
CA GLU A 27 -21.69 -9.92 3.22
C GLU A 27 -21.96 -8.49 2.73
N ILE A 28 -23.07 -8.26 2.03
CA ILE A 28 -23.52 -6.93 1.59
C ILE A 28 -23.80 -6.00 2.78
N ALA A 29 -24.45 -6.49 3.83
CA ALA A 29 -24.76 -5.69 5.01
C ALA A 29 -23.48 -5.30 5.79
N VAL A 30 -22.57 -6.26 6.01
CA VAL A 30 -21.26 -5.99 6.63
C VAL A 30 -20.48 -5.01 5.78
N TYR A 31 -20.49 -5.17 4.46
CA TYR A 31 -19.85 -4.23 3.54
C TYR A 31 -20.41 -2.82 3.69
N ALA A 32 -21.73 -2.65 3.70
CA ALA A 32 -22.35 -1.33 3.85
C ALA A 32 -22.01 -0.67 5.20
N ILE A 33 -21.90 -1.46 6.27
CA ILE A 33 -21.47 -0.99 7.60
C ILE A 33 -19.99 -0.60 7.60
N CYS A 34 -19.12 -1.43 7.02
CA CYS A 34 -17.70 -1.11 6.91
C CYS A 34 -17.47 0.11 6.04
N LEU A 35 -18.18 0.22 4.92
CA LEU A 35 -18.13 1.41 4.07
C LEU A 35 -18.51 2.64 4.89
N SER A 36 -19.67 2.65 5.56
CA SER A 36 -20.09 3.82 6.35
C SER A 36 -19.12 4.18 7.49
N ALA A 37 -18.52 3.18 8.14
CA ALA A 37 -17.53 3.38 9.20
C ALA A 37 -16.15 3.85 8.70
N LEU A 38 -15.80 3.57 7.44
CA LEU A 38 -14.47 3.79 6.87
C LEU A 38 -14.44 4.83 5.73
N LEU A 39 -15.56 5.55 5.50
CA LEU A 39 -15.71 6.56 4.44
C LEU A 39 -14.70 7.72 4.49
N GLY A 40 -13.93 7.86 5.59
CA GLY A 40 -12.92 8.91 5.76
C GLY A 40 -11.48 8.52 5.40
N GLY A 41 -11.18 7.22 5.24
CA GLY A 41 -9.80 6.74 5.13
C GLY A 41 -8.91 7.09 6.33
N SER A 42 -7.78 6.39 6.49
CA SER A 42 -6.80 6.70 7.55
C SER A 42 -5.88 7.90 7.23
N THR A 43 -6.11 8.61 6.12
CA THR A 43 -5.16 9.60 5.57
C THR A 43 -5.58 11.05 5.74
N LEU A 44 -6.76 11.31 6.32
CA LEU A 44 -7.26 12.67 6.54
C LEU A 44 -6.82 13.16 7.92
N LEU A 45 -5.71 13.91 7.96
CA LEU A 45 -5.36 14.73 9.11
C LEU A 45 -6.57 15.61 9.47
N ALA A 46 -6.86 15.72 10.77
CA ALA A 46 -7.84 16.68 11.24
C ALA A 46 -7.49 18.09 10.71
N PRO A 47 -8.48 18.89 10.28
CA PRO A 47 -8.23 20.24 9.80
C PRO A 47 -7.45 21.04 10.86
N THR A 48 -6.23 21.45 10.51
CA THR A 48 -5.42 22.41 11.26
C THR A 48 -5.48 23.75 10.54
N GLU A 49 -5.11 24.83 11.23
CA GLU A 49 -4.94 26.14 10.58
C GLU A 49 -3.98 26.04 9.38
N THR A 50 -2.89 25.29 9.51
CA THR A 50 -1.95 25.01 8.41
C THR A 50 -2.62 24.28 7.25
N THR A 51 -3.45 23.27 7.52
CA THR A 51 -4.22 22.56 6.50
C THR A 51 -5.17 23.50 5.75
N ASP A 52 -5.94 24.33 6.45
CA ASP A 52 -6.89 25.26 5.81
C ASP A 52 -6.18 26.32 4.96
N ARG A 53 -5.03 26.82 5.44
CA ARG A 53 -4.18 27.76 4.69
C ARG A 53 -3.55 27.09 3.46
N ALA A 54 -3.06 25.87 3.58
CA ALA A 54 -2.51 25.10 2.46
C ALA A 54 -3.58 24.80 1.39
N ARG A 55 -4.82 24.56 1.82
CA ARG A 55 -5.95 24.32 0.89
C ARG A 55 -6.21 25.49 -0.04
N ALA A 56 -5.91 26.74 0.36
CA ALA A 56 -6.01 27.90 -0.53
C ALA A 56 -5.18 27.73 -1.83
N PHE A 57 -4.12 26.92 -1.81
CA PHE A 57 -3.28 26.64 -2.97
C PHE A 57 -3.70 25.40 -3.76
N THR A 58 -4.44 24.47 -3.14
CA THR A 58 -4.71 23.13 -3.69
C THR A 58 -6.15 22.89 -4.11
N ARG A 59 -7.14 23.66 -3.66
CA ARG A 59 -8.58 23.40 -3.92
C ARG A 59 -8.92 22.93 -5.34
N PRO A 60 -8.39 23.52 -6.43
CA PRO A 60 -8.74 23.12 -7.80
C PRO A 60 -8.16 21.76 -8.23
N ILE A 61 -7.21 21.22 -7.46
CA ILE A 61 -6.43 20.02 -7.77
C ILE A 61 -6.47 19.01 -6.62
N GLU A 62 -7.43 19.12 -5.70
CA GLU A 62 -7.67 18.11 -4.66
C GLU A 62 -8.34 16.87 -5.25
N PHE A 63 -7.96 15.69 -4.73
CA PHE A 63 -8.52 14.43 -5.19
C PHE A 63 -9.97 14.23 -4.73
N ASP A 64 -10.83 13.76 -5.63
CA ASP A 64 -12.24 13.49 -5.33
C ASP A 64 -12.46 12.07 -4.81
N TYR A 65 -12.26 11.92 -3.49
CA TYR A 65 -12.49 10.64 -2.82
C TYR A 65 -13.95 10.20 -2.85
N PHE A 66 -14.91 11.13 -2.90
CA PHE A 66 -16.33 10.77 -2.84
C PHE A 66 -16.75 10.05 -4.11
N ASN A 67 -16.53 10.67 -5.26
CA ASN A 67 -16.87 10.06 -6.54
C ASN A 67 -16.03 8.80 -6.81
N TRP A 68 -14.75 8.81 -6.43
CA TRP A 68 -13.91 7.61 -6.53
C TRP A 68 -14.46 6.46 -5.69
N THR A 69 -14.78 6.71 -4.41
CA THR A 69 -15.27 5.68 -3.49
C THR A 69 -16.61 5.11 -3.94
N LEU A 70 -17.53 5.95 -4.44
CA LEU A 70 -18.81 5.46 -4.98
C LEU A 70 -18.62 4.54 -6.19
N ASN A 71 -17.74 4.93 -7.12
CA ASN A 71 -17.45 4.12 -8.31
C ASN A 71 -16.78 2.79 -7.94
N ALA A 72 -15.75 2.83 -7.09
CA ALA A 72 -15.06 1.63 -6.62
C ALA A 72 -16.01 0.70 -5.86
N SER A 73 -16.85 1.26 -4.98
CA SER A 73 -17.88 0.51 -4.25
C SER A 73 -18.87 -0.16 -5.18
N GLY A 74 -19.38 0.56 -6.19
CA GLY A 74 -20.28 0.03 -7.21
C GLY A 74 -19.66 -1.14 -7.98
N LEU A 75 -18.38 -1.04 -8.35
CA LEU A 75 -17.64 -2.14 -8.98
C LEU A 75 -17.55 -3.37 -8.05
N LYS A 76 -17.25 -3.17 -6.76
CA LYS A 76 -17.18 -4.27 -5.80
C LYS A 76 -18.53 -4.93 -5.55
N PHE A 77 -19.62 -4.18 -5.53
CA PHE A 77 -20.97 -4.73 -5.48
C PHE A 77 -21.28 -5.58 -6.72
N ALA A 78 -20.92 -5.13 -7.92
CA ALA A 78 -21.11 -5.90 -9.13
C ALA A 78 -20.31 -7.21 -9.10
N GLN A 79 -19.05 -7.16 -8.65
CA GLN A 79 -18.20 -8.36 -8.48
C GLN A 79 -18.80 -9.36 -7.47
N ALA A 80 -19.29 -8.85 -6.34
CA ALA A 80 -19.94 -9.68 -5.31
C ALA A 80 -21.24 -10.32 -5.83
N ALA A 81 -22.08 -9.55 -6.53
CA ALA A 81 -23.35 -10.03 -7.08
C ALA A 81 -23.17 -11.11 -8.16
N ILE A 82 -22.11 -11.02 -8.95
CA ILE A 82 -21.76 -12.00 -9.98
C ILE A 82 -21.12 -13.25 -9.34
N GLY A 83 -20.64 -13.19 -8.09
CA GLY A 83 -20.01 -14.34 -7.44
C GLY A 83 -18.65 -14.66 -8.03
N THR A 84 -17.92 -13.66 -8.54
CA THR A 84 -16.55 -13.81 -9.06
C THR A 84 -15.61 -14.60 -8.15
N PRO A 85 -15.66 -14.48 -6.81
CA PRO A 85 -14.87 -15.32 -5.91
C PRO A 85 -15.20 -16.82 -5.98
N TYR A 86 -16.43 -17.18 -6.40
CA TYR A 86 -16.95 -18.54 -6.39
C TYR A 86 -16.90 -19.24 -7.76
N TYR A 87 -16.61 -18.50 -8.85
CA TYR A 87 -16.55 -19.08 -10.20
C TYR A 87 -15.45 -20.14 -10.36
N PHE A 88 -14.45 -20.14 -9.48
CA PHE A 88 -13.35 -21.10 -9.50
C PHE A 88 -13.41 -22.12 -8.34
N ASP A 89 -14.36 -21.99 -7.42
CA ASP A 89 -14.55 -22.88 -6.25
C ASP A 89 -15.34 -24.16 -6.59
N ALA A 90 -15.60 -24.42 -7.88
CA ALA A 90 -16.35 -25.59 -8.34
C ALA A 90 -15.63 -26.95 -8.16
N GLN A 91 -14.57 -27.03 -7.36
CA GLN A 91 -13.86 -28.27 -7.03
C GLN A 91 -13.42 -28.45 -5.57
N HIS A 92 -14.12 -27.86 -4.58
CA HIS A 92 -13.92 -28.27 -3.18
C HIS A 92 -14.86 -29.42 -2.76
N PRO A 93 -14.35 -30.62 -2.39
CA PRO A 93 -15.10 -31.55 -1.57
C PRO A 93 -15.23 -30.95 -0.15
N SER A 94 -16.45 -31.04 0.40
CA SER A 94 -16.87 -30.62 1.74
C SER A 94 -15.78 -30.64 2.83
N ILE A 95 -15.59 -29.51 3.50
CA ILE A 95 -14.85 -29.38 4.75
C ILE A 95 -15.63 -30.13 5.84
N ASN A 96 -15.14 -31.31 6.23
CA ASN A 96 -15.42 -31.87 7.55
C ASN A 96 -14.27 -31.45 8.48
N SER A 97 -14.65 -30.88 9.62
CA SER A 97 -13.78 -30.41 10.69
C SER A 97 -13.01 -31.57 11.32
N HIS A 98 -11.79 -31.24 11.80
CA HIS A 98 -10.86 -32.05 12.61
C HIS A 98 -9.82 -32.93 11.86
N ARG A 99 -8.69 -32.32 11.45
CA ARG A 99 -7.30 -32.76 11.75
C ARG A 99 -6.24 -31.90 11.03
N PRO A 100 -5.02 -31.76 11.56
CA PRO A 100 -3.95 -31.00 10.92
C PRO A 100 -3.45 -31.72 9.67
N GLY A 101 -3.35 -30.98 8.57
CA GLY A 101 -3.04 -31.51 7.25
C GLY A 101 -1.58 -31.92 7.09
N VAL A 102 -1.38 -33.21 6.89
CA VAL A 102 -0.42 -33.74 5.90
C VAL A 102 -1.12 -34.92 5.23
N LEU A 103 -1.51 -34.78 3.95
CA LEU A 103 -1.89 -35.92 3.13
C LEU A 103 -0.61 -36.50 2.48
N PRO A 104 -0.41 -37.83 2.47
CA PRO A 104 0.68 -38.45 1.75
C PRO A 104 0.33 -38.50 0.25
N GLY A 105 1.15 -37.86 -0.57
CA GLY A 105 1.01 -37.82 -2.04
C GLY A 105 0.81 -36.40 -2.54
N GLY A 106 1.89 -35.75 -2.99
CA GLY A 106 1.97 -34.34 -3.40
C GLY A 106 1.17 -33.94 -4.65
N GLN A 107 -0.15 -34.13 -4.66
CA GLN A 107 -1.02 -33.56 -5.68
C GLN A 107 -1.48 -32.15 -5.26
N ARG A 108 -0.87 -31.13 -5.89
CA ARG A 108 -1.34 -29.73 -5.83
C ARG A 108 -2.77 -29.64 -6.36
N LEU A 109 -3.65 -28.94 -5.63
CA LEU A 109 -5.03 -28.67 -6.04
C LEU A 109 -5.07 -27.98 -7.43
N PRO A 110 -5.90 -28.44 -8.39
CA PRO A 110 -5.95 -27.91 -9.75
C PRO A 110 -6.39 -26.43 -9.86
N GLY A 111 -7.18 -25.91 -8.91
CA GLY A 111 -7.66 -24.51 -8.90
C GLY A 111 -6.55 -23.46 -8.74
N ASN A 112 -5.51 -23.78 -7.98
CA ASN A 112 -4.39 -22.85 -7.74
C ASN A 112 -3.60 -22.52 -9.02
N ASN A 113 -3.65 -23.36 -10.07
CA ASN A 113 -2.91 -23.08 -11.30
C ASN A 113 -3.59 -22.00 -12.16
N ALA A 114 -4.93 -21.98 -12.20
CA ALA A 114 -5.67 -20.98 -12.98
C ALA A 114 -5.59 -19.59 -12.33
N HIS A 115 -5.78 -19.51 -11.01
CA HIS A 115 -5.66 -18.25 -10.26
C HIS A 115 -4.30 -17.58 -10.47
N ARG A 116 -3.23 -18.38 -10.35
CA ARG A 116 -1.86 -17.90 -10.52
C ARG A 116 -1.58 -17.40 -11.93
N ARG A 117 -2.12 -18.07 -12.95
CA ARG A 117 -1.99 -17.63 -14.34
C ARG A 117 -2.69 -16.30 -14.59
N ILE A 118 -3.88 -16.09 -14.04
CA ILE A 118 -4.61 -14.82 -14.17
C ILE A 118 -3.82 -13.68 -13.53
N VAL A 119 -3.32 -13.87 -12.30
CA VAL A 119 -2.51 -12.86 -11.61
C VAL A 119 -1.20 -12.60 -12.37
N ALA A 120 -0.52 -13.65 -12.84
CA ALA A 120 0.72 -13.51 -13.61
C ALA A 120 0.49 -12.77 -14.94
N GLU A 121 -0.54 -13.12 -15.71
CA GLU A 121 -0.91 -12.44 -16.97
C GLU A 121 -1.24 -10.97 -16.71
N TYR A 122 -2.00 -10.67 -15.65
CA TYR A 122 -2.30 -9.30 -15.25
C TYR A 122 -1.04 -8.48 -14.94
N LEU A 123 -0.08 -9.04 -14.19
CA LEU A 123 1.18 -8.37 -13.85
C LEU A 123 2.08 -8.18 -15.07
N GLU A 124 2.16 -9.17 -15.96
CA GLU A 124 2.93 -9.10 -17.20
C GLU A 124 2.38 -8.00 -18.13
N LEU A 125 1.06 -7.97 -18.32
CA LEU A 125 0.39 -6.91 -19.08
C LEU A 125 0.63 -5.54 -18.44
N THR A 126 0.55 -5.45 -17.11
CA THR A 126 0.81 -4.19 -16.38
C THR A 126 2.26 -3.72 -16.60
N GLY A 127 3.24 -4.62 -16.51
CA GLY A 127 4.64 -4.31 -16.79
C GLY A 127 4.85 -3.82 -18.23
N LYS A 128 4.23 -4.50 -19.20
CA LYS A 128 4.29 -4.10 -20.61
C LYS A 128 3.63 -2.73 -20.85
N ILE A 129 2.47 -2.47 -20.26
CA ILE A 129 1.79 -1.17 -20.35
C ILE A 129 2.68 -0.06 -19.79
N ILE A 130 3.29 -0.25 -18.62
CA ILE A 130 4.18 0.74 -18.01
C ILE A 130 5.39 1.03 -18.91
N GLN A 131 5.99 -0.02 -19.49
CA GLN A 131 7.11 0.11 -20.42
C GLN A 131 6.71 0.86 -21.70
N ASP A 132 5.58 0.49 -22.29
CA ASP A 132 5.10 1.07 -23.55
C ASP A 132 4.61 2.53 -23.33
N GLU A 133 4.01 2.86 -22.18
CA GLU A 133 3.70 4.24 -21.76
C GLU A 133 4.99 5.08 -21.62
N HIS A 134 6.06 4.50 -21.06
CA HIS A 134 7.35 5.18 -20.98
C HIS A 134 7.96 5.43 -22.37
N HIS A 135 7.94 4.42 -23.26
CA HIS A 135 8.42 4.57 -24.62
C HIS A 135 7.61 5.62 -25.40
N LEU A 136 6.28 5.64 -25.22
CA LEU A 136 5.42 6.67 -25.80
C LEU A 136 5.85 8.06 -25.35
N ASN A 137 6.13 8.25 -24.06
CA ASN A 137 6.62 9.52 -23.54
C ASN A 137 7.97 9.93 -24.16
N LEU A 138 8.89 8.98 -24.38
CA LEU A 138 10.17 9.25 -25.05
C LEU A 138 9.98 9.72 -26.49
N ILE A 139 9.06 9.11 -27.26
CA ILE A 139 8.76 9.52 -28.64
C ILE A 139 8.26 10.97 -28.69
N TYR A 140 7.45 11.38 -27.72
CA TYR A 140 6.91 12.75 -27.64
C TYR A 140 7.92 13.76 -27.06
N ALA A 141 8.92 13.30 -26.31
CA ALA A 141 9.96 14.15 -25.73
C ALA A 141 11.18 14.33 -26.65
N ASP A 142 11.38 13.46 -27.66
CA ASP A 142 12.53 13.50 -28.55
C ASP A 142 12.38 14.60 -29.64
N PRO A 143 13.21 15.66 -29.63
CA PRO A 143 13.15 16.74 -30.61
C PRO A 143 13.52 16.31 -32.04
N GLN A 144 14.14 15.13 -32.22
CA GLN A 144 14.43 14.58 -33.54
C GLN A 144 13.19 13.98 -34.23
N VAL A 145 12.15 13.64 -33.45
CA VAL A 145 10.90 13.10 -33.96
C VAL A 145 10.00 14.24 -34.43
N LYS A 146 10.02 14.52 -35.74
CA LYS A 146 9.25 15.64 -36.34
C LYS A 146 7.73 15.50 -36.22
N ASN A 147 7.21 14.26 -36.22
CA ASN A 147 5.79 13.97 -36.06
C ASN A 147 5.59 12.81 -35.07
N PRO A 148 5.58 13.09 -33.75
CA PRO A 148 5.43 12.07 -32.71
C PRO A 148 4.12 11.30 -32.80
N GLU A 149 3.06 11.95 -33.28
CA GLU A 149 1.75 11.31 -33.44
C GLU A 149 1.80 10.19 -34.49
N SER A 150 2.35 10.48 -35.68
CA SER A 150 2.52 9.47 -36.72
C SER A 150 3.50 8.38 -36.29
N ALA A 151 4.64 8.75 -35.70
CA ALA A 151 5.67 7.83 -35.23
C ALA A 151 5.18 6.86 -34.15
N SER A 152 4.24 7.29 -33.30
CA SER A 152 3.70 6.48 -32.20
C SER A 152 2.45 5.68 -32.57
N THR A 153 1.92 5.75 -33.81
CA THR A 153 0.63 5.14 -34.19
C THR A 153 0.53 3.66 -33.82
N LYS A 154 1.56 2.87 -34.16
CA LYS A 154 1.60 1.43 -33.84
C LYS A 154 1.64 1.18 -32.32
N LEU A 155 2.51 1.89 -31.61
CA LEU A 155 2.66 1.77 -30.15
C LEU A 155 1.35 2.15 -29.43
N ARG A 156 0.67 3.21 -29.87
CA ARG A 156 -0.64 3.61 -29.32
C ARG A 156 -1.70 2.53 -29.53
N ALA A 157 -1.74 1.91 -30.72
CA ALA A 157 -2.67 0.80 -30.99
C ALA A 157 -2.38 -0.44 -30.13
N GLU A 158 -1.10 -0.80 -29.96
CA GLU A 158 -0.68 -1.89 -29.07
C GLU A 158 -1.05 -1.59 -27.60
N LEU A 159 -0.76 -0.37 -27.11
CA LEU A 159 -1.16 0.08 -25.79
C LEU A 159 -2.67 -0.02 -25.55
N SER A 160 -3.49 0.37 -26.52
CA SER A 160 -4.95 0.26 -26.41
C SER A 160 -5.40 -1.19 -26.27
N GLN A 161 -4.81 -2.13 -27.02
CA GLN A 161 -5.11 -3.56 -26.91
C GLN A 161 -4.69 -4.14 -25.55
N LEU A 162 -3.49 -3.79 -25.07
CA LEU A 162 -3.01 -4.23 -23.76
C LEU A 162 -3.90 -3.70 -22.64
N LYS A 163 -4.29 -2.43 -22.69
CA LYS A 163 -5.18 -1.80 -21.69
C LYS A 163 -6.56 -2.45 -21.68
N ALA A 164 -7.13 -2.76 -22.85
CA ALA A 164 -8.39 -3.47 -22.94
C ALA A 164 -8.31 -4.86 -22.28
N ARG A 165 -7.26 -5.63 -22.60
CA ARG A 165 -7.04 -6.95 -22.01
C ARG A 165 -6.80 -6.88 -20.50
N GLN A 166 -6.01 -5.91 -20.05
CA GLN A 166 -5.74 -5.70 -18.62
C GLN A 166 -7.02 -5.33 -17.86
N ALA A 167 -7.91 -4.53 -18.45
CA ALA A 167 -9.21 -4.19 -17.85
C ALA A 167 -10.15 -5.39 -17.71
N GLU A 168 -10.09 -6.37 -18.62
CA GLU A 168 -10.84 -7.63 -18.50
C GLU A 168 -10.34 -8.49 -17.32
N LEU A 169 -9.02 -8.54 -17.11
CA LEU A 169 -8.41 -9.38 -16.08
C LEU A 169 -8.41 -8.74 -14.69
N ALA A 170 -8.41 -7.40 -14.60
CA ALA A 170 -8.28 -6.68 -13.34
C ALA A 170 -9.29 -7.13 -12.27
N PRO A 171 -10.61 -7.25 -12.53
CA PRO A 171 -11.57 -7.74 -11.54
C PRO A 171 -11.25 -9.13 -10.99
N LEU A 172 -10.75 -10.02 -11.86
CA LEU A 172 -10.40 -11.40 -11.49
C LEU A 172 -9.13 -11.44 -10.65
N ALA A 173 -8.09 -10.71 -11.08
CA ALA A 173 -6.83 -10.61 -10.34
C ALA A 173 -7.03 -10.00 -8.96
N GLU A 174 -7.83 -8.93 -8.85
CA GLU A 174 -8.22 -8.33 -7.57
C GLU A 174 -8.95 -9.35 -6.68
N ALA A 175 -9.98 -10.04 -7.20
CA ALA A 175 -10.73 -11.02 -6.41
C ALA A 175 -9.85 -12.16 -5.88
N ILE A 176 -8.96 -12.69 -6.72
CA ILE A 176 -8.00 -13.74 -6.34
C ILE A 176 -7.07 -13.25 -5.23
N LEU A 177 -6.51 -12.04 -5.36
CA LEU A 177 -5.62 -11.48 -4.34
C LEU A 177 -6.36 -11.18 -3.03
N GLN A 178 -7.60 -10.67 -3.09
CA GLN A 178 -8.45 -10.48 -1.91
C GLN A 178 -8.69 -11.80 -1.17
N GLU A 179 -8.96 -12.89 -1.90
CA GLU A 179 -9.14 -14.23 -1.33
C GLU A 179 -7.84 -14.74 -0.68
N GLN A 180 -6.70 -14.59 -1.36
CA GLN A 180 -5.40 -15.02 -0.85
C GLN A 180 -5.01 -14.30 0.45
N VAL A 181 -5.24 -12.99 0.52
CA VAL A 181 -5.05 -12.20 1.75
C VAL A 181 -6.02 -12.68 2.83
N SER A 182 -7.31 -12.82 2.51
CA SER A 182 -8.34 -13.28 3.44
C SER A 182 -8.00 -14.64 4.07
N ALA A 183 -7.48 -15.57 3.28
CA ALA A 183 -7.04 -16.88 3.75
C ALA A 183 -5.85 -16.80 4.71
N VAL A 184 -4.85 -15.95 4.42
CA VAL A 184 -3.70 -15.75 5.32
C VAL A 184 -4.11 -15.08 6.62
N VAL A 185 -4.93 -14.02 6.59
CA VAL A 185 -5.35 -13.32 7.82
C VAL A 185 -6.30 -14.16 8.69
N ASN A 186 -7.03 -15.10 8.09
CA ASN A 186 -7.80 -16.11 8.82
C ASN A 186 -6.90 -17.02 9.67
N GLU A 187 -5.80 -17.50 9.11
CA GLU A 187 -4.85 -18.35 9.85
C GLU A 187 -4.10 -17.59 10.95
N LEU A 188 -3.90 -16.29 10.78
CA LEU A 188 -3.36 -15.42 11.82
C LEU A 188 -4.37 -15.16 12.96
N GLY A 189 -5.61 -15.61 12.80
CA GLY A 189 -6.70 -15.41 13.77
C GLY A 189 -7.16 -13.97 13.83
N LEU A 190 -7.16 -13.25 12.70
CA LEU A 190 -7.62 -11.86 12.59
C LEU A 190 -9.06 -11.74 12.06
N THR A 191 -9.73 -12.87 11.90
CA THR A 191 -11.09 -12.99 11.34
C THR A 191 -12.13 -13.29 12.41
N SER A 192 -13.38 -12.91 12.16
CA SER A 192 -14.54 -13.27 12.98
C SER A 192 -15.43 -14.23 12.20
N GLY A 193 -15.71 -15.42 12.75
CA GLY A 193 -16.49 -16.44 12.04
C GLY A 193 -15.83 -16.95 10.74
N GLY A 194 -14.50 -16.85 10.64
CA GLY A 194 -13.73 -17.23 9.45
C GLY A 194 -13.71 -16.20 8.33
N GLN A 195 -14.24 -14.99 8.56
CA GLN A 195 -14.21 -13.88 7.60
C GLN A 195 -13.48 -12.65 8.18
N PRO A 196 -12.64 -11.96 7.40
CA PRO A 196 -12.01 -10.73 7.84
C PRO A 196 -13.06 -9.63 8.02
N ILE A 197 -12.93 -8.85 9.10
CA ILE A 197 -13.74 -7.66 9.34
C ILE A 197 -12.78 -6.47 9.56
N PRO A 198 -12.77 -5.48 8.64
CA PRO A 198 -13.58 -5.44 7.41
C PRO A 198 -13.13 -6.48 6.37
N PRO A 199 -14.01 -6.89 5.42
CA PRO A 199 -13.62 -7.71 4.28
C PRO A 199 -12.41 -7.13 3.54
N VAL A 200 -11.55 -7.99 2.98
CA VAL A 200 -10.41 -7.52 2.18
C VAL A 200 -10.94 -7.03 0.84
N LEU A 201 -10.99 -5.71 0.66
CA LEU A 201 -11.42 -5.07 -0.57
C LEU A 201 -10.44 -3.97 -0.96
N PHE A 202 -9.95 -4.04 -2.18
CA PHE A 202 -9.07 -3.02 -2.74
C PHE A 202 -9.33 -2.85 -4.24
N HIS A 203 -8.93 -1.72 -4.80
CA HIS A 203 -8.99 -1.46 -6.23
C HIS A 203 -7.67 -0.92 -6.74
N ILE A 204 -7.15 -1.51 -7.82
CA ILE A 204 -5.92 -1.08 -8.45
C ILE A 204 -6.21 0.12 -9.35
N THR A 205 -5.62 1.26 -9.03
CA THR A 205 -5.96 2.54 -9.65
C THR A 205 -4.78 3.51 -9.63
N PRO A 206 -4.72 4.53 -10.52
CA PRO A 206 -3.78 5.64 -10.35
C PRO A 206 -4.02 6.33 -9.01
N LEU A 207 -2.96 6.46 -8.19
CA LEU A 207 -3.07 7.06 -6.87
C LEU A 207 -2.86 8.57 -6.92
N PRO A 208 -3.58 9.34 -6.09
CA PRO A 208 -3.31 10.76 -5.92
C PRO A 208 -1.88 10.98 -5.42
N TYR A 209 -1.29 12.12 -5.77
CA TYR A 209 -0.12 12.59 -5.02
C TYR A 209 -0.56 13.10 -3.64
N ASN A 210 0.36 13.17 -2.69
CA ASN A 210 0.09 13.76 -1.39
C ASN A 210 0.98 14.99 -1.18
N LEU A 211 0.38 16.14 -0.86
CA LEU A 211 1.10 17.33 -0.41
C LEU A 211 1.28 17.26 1.10
N ILE A 212 2.53 17.08 1.52
CA ILE A 212 2.94 17.11 2.92
C ILE A 212 3.45 18.52 3.21
N VAL A 213 2.94 19.11 4.29
CA VAL A 213 3.42 20.40 4.81
C VAL A 213 3.99 20.17 6.21
N SER A 214 5.17 20.73 6.43
CA SER A 214 5.90 20.66 7.68
C SER A 214 6.45 22.03 8.04
N ARG A 215 6.57 22.32 9.34
CA ARG A 215 7.29 23.50 9.79
C ARG A 215 8.76 23.43 9.39
N ARG A 216 9.38 24.59 9.26
CA ARG A 216 10.81 24.67 8.95
C ARG A 216 11.71 24.35 10.15
N ASP A 217 11.23 24.65 11.35
CA ASP A 217 11.96 24.45 12.61
C ASP A 217 11.74 23.09 13.27
N LYS A 218 10.83 22.25 12.75
CA LYS A 218 10.54 20.93 13.29
C LYS A 218 10.08 19.96 12.21
N ILE A 219 10.59 18.74 12.24
CA ILE A 219 10.12 17.67 11.36
C ILE A 219 8.84 17.07 11.94
N GLN A 220 7.71 17.52 11.42
CA GLN A 220 6.38 17.04 11.77
C GLN A 220 5.41 17.36 10.63
N SER A 221 4.53 16.44 10.28
CA SER A 221 3.49 16.68 9.27
C SER A 221 2.34 17.46 9.91
N GLU A 222 2.10 18.69 9.43
CA GLU A 222 0.99 19.56 9.89
C GLU A 222 -0.19 19.57 8.94
N ALA A 223 0.06 19.31 7.66
CA ALA A 223 -0.95 19.07 6.64
C ALA A 223 -0.53 17.93 5.72
N SER A 224 -1.54 17.24 5.20
CA SER A 224 -1.46 16.09 4.28
C SER A 224 -2.67 16.18 3.38
N ILE A 225 -2.48 16.64 2.15
CA ILE A 225 -3.58 16.94 1.21
C ILE A 225 -3.40 16.08 -0.03
N SER A 226 -4.37 15.21 -0.32
CA SER A 226 -4.38 14.41 -1.53
C SER A 226 -4.73 15.26 -2.75
N LEU A 227 -3.86 15.22 -3.75
CA LEU A 227 -3.94 15.96 -4.99
C LEU A 227 -4.30 15.04 -6.17
N LEU A 228 -4.56 15.60 -7.34
CA LEU A 228 -4.73 14.84 -8.57
C LEU A 228 -3.54 13.90 -8.84
N SER A 229 -3.81 12.74 -9.45
CA SER A 229 -2.82 11.70 -9.75
C SER A 229 -1.95 11.99 -10.98
N ASP A 230 -2.32 13.01 -11.78
CA ASP A 230 -1.69 13.35 -13.07
C ASP A 230 -0.92 14.68 -13.04
N LEU A 231 -0.42 15.07 -11.86
CA LEU A 231 0.42 16.25 -11.72
C LEU A 231 1.82 16.04 -12.31
N SER A 232 2.17 16.87 -13.29
CA SER A 232 3.52 16.93 -13.87
C SER A 232 4.53 17.50 -12.88
N VAL A 233 5.81 17.14 -13.02
CA VAL A 233 6.87 17.50 -12.05
C VAL A 233 7.05 19.02 -11.92
N ASP A 234 6.91 19.76 -13.02
CA ASP A 234 6.92 21.23 -13.04
C ASP A 234 5.76 21.82 -12.23
N ARG A 235 4.55 21.25 -12.35
CA ARG A 235 3.38 21.67 -11.57
C ARG A 235 3.53 21.33 -10.09
N GLN A 236 4.13 20.18 -9.76
CA GLN A 236 4.46 19.83 -8.37
C GLN A 236 5.43 20.84 -7.76
N ALA A 237 6.54 21.15 -8.45
CA ALA A 237 7.54 22.10 -7.98
C ALA A 237 6.97 23.53 -7.83
N ALA A 238 6.15 23.97 -8.80
CA ALA A 238 5.50 25.27 -8.73
C ALA A 238 4.48 25.36 -7.57
N LEU A 239 3.73 24.29 -7.30
CA LEU A 239 2.84 24.22 -6.13
C LEU A 239 3.63 24.31 -4.83
N GLU A 240 4.68 23.50 -4.69
CA GLU A 240 5.54 23.50 -3.50
C GLU A 240 6.16 24.87 -3.23
N ALA A 241 6.73 25.53 -4.25
CA ALA A 241 7.32 26.86 -4.09
C ALA A 241 6.29 27.89 -3.61
N ARG A 242 5.07 27.88 -4.19
CA ARG A 242 3.98 28.77 -3.76
C ARG A 242 3.54 28.52 -2.31
N VAL A 243 3.51 27.26 -1.87
CA VAL A 243 3.15 26.88 -0.50
C VAL A 243 4.27 27.27 0.46
N ASP A 244 5.53 26.97 0.12
CA ASP A 244 6.72 27.29 0.92
C ASP A 244 6.81 28.81 1.16
N GLU A 245 6.73 29.61 0.10
CA GLU A 245 6.80 31.07 0.17
C GLU A 245 5.57 31.70 0.83
N GLY A 246 4.38 31.21 0.50
CA GLY A 246 3.12 31.79 0.97
C GLY A 246 2.82 31.54 2.45
N LEU A 247 3.38 30.47 3.02
CA LEU A 247 3.12 30.04 4.40
C LEU A 247 4.36 30.04 5.30
N ASP A 248 5.56 30.25 4.77
CA ASP A 248 6.85 30.06 5.45
C ASP A 248 7.01 28.65 6.05
N VAL A 249 6.79 27.66 5.18
CA VAL A 249 6.80 26.23 5.53
C VAL A 249 7.72 25.43 4.61
N SER A 250 7.90 24.16 4.93
CA SER A 250 8.56 23.17 4.09
C SER A 250 7.50 22.23 3.53
N SER A 251 7.38 22.14 2.20
CA SER A 251 6.40 21.27 1.55
C SER A 251 7.03 20.22 0.65
N LEU A 252 6.32 19.11 0.45
CA LEU A 252 6.68 18.05 -0.49
C LEU A 252 5.42 17.42 -1.09
N VAL A 253 5.34 17.43 -2.41
CA VAL A 253 4.44 16.58 -3.19
C VAL A 253 5.11 15.22 -3.40
N VAL A 254 4.53 14.18 -2.82
CA VAL A 254 5.10 12.82 -2.79
C VAL A 254 4.09 11.82 -3.34
N PRO A 255 4.52 10.83 -4.15
CA PRO A 255 3.65 9.71 -4.52
C PRO A 255 3.39 8.80 -3.31
N VAL A 256 2.22 8.18 -3.27
CA VAL A 256 1.88 7.14 -2.28
C VAL A 256 1.80 5.77 -2.95
N GLY A 257 2.00 4.70 -2.17
CA GLY A 257 1.93 3.31 -2.65
C GLY A 257 0.53 2.69 -2.55
N GLY A 258 -0.22 3.09 -1.53
CA GLY A 258 -1.60 2.71 -1.30
C GLY A 258 -2.28 3.75 -0.42
N ILE A 259 -3.60 3.65 -0.32
CA ILE A 259 -4.43 4.49 0.54
C ILE A 259 -5.45 3.60 1.24
N GLY A 260 -5.45 3.64 2.57
CA GLY A 260 -6.37 2.94 3.46
C GLY A 260 -7.79 3.52 3.47
N SER A 261 -8.34 3.86 2.29
CA SER A 261 -9.78 4.02 2.10
C SER A 261 -10.47 2.65 2.11
N TYR A 262 -11.80 2.63 2.01
CA TYR A 262 -12.54 1.38 1.87
C TYR A 262 -13.52 1.43 0.69
N PRO A 263 -13.30 0.65 -0.40
CA PRO A 263 -12.14 -0.22 -0.67
C PRO A 263 -10.80 0.53 -0.67
N SER A 264 -9.70 -0.15 -0.35
CA SER A 264 -8.36 0.46 -0.39
C SER A 264 -7.93 0.80 -1.80
N MET A 265 -7.26 1.93 -1.99
CA MET A 265 -6.61 2.25 -3.27
C MET A 265 -5.22 1.63 -3.30
N VAL A 266 -4.86 0.95 -4.39
CA VAL A 266 -3.53 0.33 -4.55
C VAL A 266 -2.94 0.73 -5.89
N LEU A 267 -1.67 1.12 -5.92
CA LEU A 267 -1.00 1.49 -7.17
C LEU A 267 -0.83 0.28 -8.08
N ARG A 268 -0.98 0.50 -9.39
CA ARG A 268 -0.60 -0.52 -10.39
C ARG A 268 0.91 -0.79 -10.37
N THR A 269 1.28 -2.07 -10.32
CA THR A 269 2.66 -2.54 -10.37
C THR A 269 2.74 -3.89 -11.07
N SER A 270 3.92 -4.24 -11.57
CA SER A 270 4.25 -5.60 -12.02
C SER A 270 4.98 -6.42 -10.94
N ASP A 271 5.35 -5.81 -9.82
CA ASP A 271 6.00 -6.49 -8.69
C ASP A 271 4.94 -7.08 -7.76
N LEU A 272 4.77 -8.41 -7.82
CA LEU A 272 3.80 -9.11 -6.98
C LEU A 272 4.11 -9.00 -5.49
N LYS A 273 5.39 -9.01 -5.09
CA LYS A 273 5.77 -8.89 -3.68
C LYS A 273 5.29 -7.54 -3.16
N TRP A 274 5.64 -6.47 -3.85
CA TRP A 274 5.23 -5.13 -3.47
C TRP A 274 3.71 -4.98 -3.46
N LEU A 275 3.03 -5.57 -4.45
CA LEU A 275 1.57 -5.55 -4.54
C LEU A 275 0.92 -6.22 -3.32
N THR A 276 1.36 -7.44 -2.96
CA THR A 276 0.81 -8.17 -1.82
C THR A 276 1.13 -7.49 -0.48
N ASP A 277 2.33 -6.93 -0.34
CA ASP A 277 2.74 -6.17 0.85
C ASP A 277 1.82 -4.94 1.01
N THR A 278 1.56 -4.21 -0.08
CA THR A 278 0.72 -3.00 -0.08
C THR A 278 -0.74 -3.33 0.22
N ILE A 279 -1.32 -4.34 -0.43
CA ILE A 279 -2.71 -4.75 -0.15
C ILE A 279 -2.88 -5.10 1.34
N ALA A 280 -1.94 -5.85 1.90
CA ALA A 280 -1.98 -6.22 3.31
C ALA A 280 -1.75 -5.02 4.23
N HIS A 281 -0.84 -4.11 3.88
CA HIS A 281 -0.59 -2.86 4.61
C HIS A 281 -1.87 -2.01 4.72
N GLU A 282 -2.53 -1.73 3.59
CA GLU A 282 -3.76 -0.92 3.59
C GLU A 282 -4.93 -1.62 4.29
N TRP A 283 -5.02 -2.95 4.19
CA TRP A 283 -6.03 -3.69 4.94
C TRP A 283 -5.78 -3.66 6.46
N ILE A 284 -4.53 -3.67 6.91
CA ILE A 284 -4.20 -3.54 8.33
C ILE A 284 -4.62 -2.16 8.87
N HIS A 285 -4.46 -1.08 8.10
CA HIS A 285 -5.01 0.24 8.47
C HIS A 285 -6.53 0.19 8.67
N ASN A 286 -7.25 -0.40 7.71
CA ASN A 286 -8.70 -0.59 7.80
C ASN A 286 -9.12 -1.47 8.99
N TRP A 287 -8.35 -2.50 9.31
CA TRP A 287 -8.56 -3.34 10.48
C TRP A 287 -8.27 -2.57 11.78
N LEU A 288 -7.20 -1.78 11.84
CA LEU A 288 -6.85 -0.97 13.01
C LEU A 288 -7.85 0.16 13.26
N THR A 289 -8.50 0.70 12.22
CA THR A 289 -9.47 1.80 12.34
C THR A 289 -10.60 1.51 13.33
N LEU A 290 -10.96 0.23 13.49
CA LEU A 290 -12.00 -0.22 14.44
C LEU A 290 -11.46 -0.51 15.85
N ARG A 291 -10.21 -0.12 16.16
CA ARG A 291 -9.48 -0.49 17.39
C ARG A 291 -8.78 0.73 17.98
N PRO A 292 -8.44 0.72 19.28
CA PRO A 292 -7.86 1.88 19.96
C PRO A 292 -6.69 2.56 19.24
N LEU A 293 -5.75 1.79 18.68
CA LEU A 293 -4.61 2.37 17.96
C LEU A 293 -5.03 3.12 16.69
N GLY A 294 -6.00 2.61 15.93
CA GLY A 294 -6.48 3.29 14.72
C GLY A 294 -7.41 4.46 15.03
N LEU A 295 -8.26 4.33 16.05
CA LEU A 295 -9.13 5.44 16.51
C LEU A 295 -8.32 6.65 16.95
N ASN A 296 -7.11 6.44 17.47
CA ASN A 296 -6.20 7.50 17.90
C ASN A 296 -5.07 7.77 16.89
N TYR A 297 -5.21 7.36 15.61
CA TYR A 297 -4.18 7.53 14.58
C TYR A 297 -3.68 8.97 14.48
N GLU A 298 -4.59 9.96 14.50
CA GLU A 298 -4.27 11.38 14.42
C GLU A 298 -4.10 12.06 15.79
N ALA A 299 -4.15 11.32 16.90
CA ALA A 299 -4.08 11.93 18.23
C ALA A 299 -2.65 12.41 18.57
N SER A 300 -1.61 11.75 18.04
CA SER A 300 -0.22 12.21 18.22
C SER A 300 0.72 11.64 17.13
N PRO A 301 1.87 12.30 16.85
CA PRO A 301 2.89 11.78 15.93
C PRO A 301 3.40 10.38 16.30
N GLU A 302 3.48 10.08 17.59
CA GLU A 302 3.90 8.77 18.09
C GLU A 302 2.87 7.70 17.74
N LEU A 303 1.57 7.97 17.92
CA LEU A 303 0.50 7.02 17.58
C LEU A 303 0.40 6.78 16.08
N ARG A 304 0.58 7.83 15.27
CA ARG A 304 0.72 7.70 13.82
C ARG A 304 1.90 6.79 13.45
N THR A 305 3.07 7.03 14.03
CA THR A 305 4.27 6.20 13.80
C THR A 305 4.08 4.76 14.27
N MET A 306 3.39 4.55 15.40
CA MET A 306 3.01 3.21 15.87
C MET A 306 2.13 2.48 14.87
N ASN A 307 1.11 3.16 14.34
CA ASN A 307 0.18 2.59 13.38
C ASN A 307 0.87 2.28 12.03
N GLU A 308 1.59 3.24 11.44
CA GLU A 308 2.35 3.04 10.19
C GLU A 308 3.39 1.92 10.30
N THR A 309 4.13 1.89 11.41
CA THR A 309 5.12 0.83 11.65
C THR A 309 4.44 -0.53 11.82
N THR A 310 3.27 -0.59 12.47
CA THR A 310 2.47 -1.82 12.59
C THR A 310 2.00 -2.31 11.23
N ALA A 311 1.44 -1.42 10.41
CA ALA A 311 0.97 -1.73 9.06
C ALA A 311 2.11 -2.18 8.15
N SER A 312 3.30 -1.57 8.25
CA SER A 312 4.47 -1.95 7.46
C SER A 312 5.01 -3.34 7.83
N ILE A 313 5.18 -3.63 9.13
CA ILE A 313 5.59 -4.96 9.61
C ILE A 313 4.57 -6.02 9.17
N ALA A 314 3.29 -5.79 9.43
CA ALA A 314 2.24 -6.75 9.12
C ALA A 314 2.04 -6.94 7.61
N GLY A 315 2.12 -5.87 6.83
CA GLY A 315 2.08 -5.91 5.37
C GLY A 315 3.17 -6.79 4.80
N GLY A 316 4.42 -6.58 5.20
CA GLY A 316 5.55 -7.39 4.74
C GLY A 316 5.48 -8.86 5.17
N GLU A 317 5.08 -9.16 6.40
CA GLU A 317 4.95 -10.55 6.86
C GLU A 317 3.76 -11.28 6.20
N ILE A 318 2.60 -10.62 6.04
CA ILE A 318 1.43 -11.20 5.35
C ILE A 318 1.75 -11.41 3.86
N GLY A 319 2.36 -10.42 3.20
CA GLY A 319 2.78 -10.54 1.80
C GLY A 319 3.76 -11.71 1.58
N ALA A 320 4.75 -11.87 2.47
CA ALA A 320 5.66 -13.01 2.43
C ALA A 320 4.93 -14.36 2.57
N LEU A 321 3.93 -14.46 3.46
CA LEU A 321 3.12 -15.68 3.61
C LEU A 321 2.28 -15.98 2.35
N ILE A 322 1.73 -14.95 1.70
CA ILE A 322 1.01 -15.08 0.42
C ILE A 322 1.95 -15.62 -0.66
N LEU A 323 3.12 -15.02 -0.82
CA LEU A 323 4.11 -15.49 -1.79
C LEU A 323 4.53 -16.94 -1.51
N GLN A 324 4.80 -17.28 -0.24
CA GLN A 324 5.22 -18.63 0.13
C GLN A 324 4.16 -19.67 -0.21
N ARG A 325 2.89 -19.35 0.04
CA ARG A 325 1.78 -20.27 -0.17
C ARG A 325 1.39 -20.40 -1.64
N TYR A 326 1.26 -19.28 -2.33
CA TYR A 326 0.64 -19.24 -3.65
C TYR A 326 1.67 -19.13 -4.77
N TYR A 327 2.82 -18.47 -4.56
CA TYR A 327 3.81 -18.22 -5.61
C TYR A 327 5.24 -18.67 -5.22
N PRO A 328 5.44 -19.91 -4.76
CA PRO A 328 6.74 -20.37 -4.25
C PRO A 328 7.86 -20.31 -5.30
N GLU A 329 7.53 -20.38 -6.59
CA GLU A 329 8.47 -20.22 -7.70
C GLU A 329 9.13 -18.83 -7.76
N LEU A 330 8.43 -17.78 -7.31
CA LEU A 330 8.94 -16.40 -7.34
C LEU A 330 9.91 -16.12 -6.19
N ILE A 331 9.86 -16.90 -5.11
CA ILE A 331 10.78 -16.77 -3.97
C ILE A 331 12.18 -17.33 -4.29
N GLN A 332 12.27 -18.27 -5.23
CA GLN A 332 13.54 -18.92 -5.58
C GLN A 332 14.39 -18.12 -6.57
N THR A 333 13.81 -17.09 -7.19
CA THR A 333 14.54 -16.16 -8.06
C THR A 333 14.96 -14.96 -7.20
N PRO A 334 16.26 -14.69 -6.99
CA PRO A 334 16.69 -13.51 -6.25
C PRO A 334 16.28 -12.28 -7.07
N THR A 335 15.15 -11.67 -6.69
CA THR A 335 14.76 -10.37 -7.21
C THR A 335 15.55 -9.33 -6.41
N SER A 336 16.39 -8.57 -7.13
CA SER A 336 17.03 -7.38 -6.59
C SER A 336 15.95 -6.50 -5.97
N GLN A 337 16.04 -6.31 -4.65
CA GLN A 337 15.12 -5.50 -3.87
C GLN A 337 15.02 -4.11 -4.50
N THR A 338 13.88 -3.82 -5.12
CA THR A 338 13.51 -2.46 -5.51
C THR A 338 12.24 -2.10 -4.76
N ALA A 339 12.41 -1.73 -3.49
CA ALA A 339 11.43 -0.88 -2.84
C ALA A 339 11.33 0.43 -3.65
N PRO A 340 10.15 1.01 -3.86
CA PRO A 340 10.02 2.30 -4.49
C PRO A 340 10.41 3.40 -3.50
N ALA A 341 11.71 3.57 -3.30
CA ALA A 341 12.32 4.79 -2.80
C ALA A 341 13.37 5.21 -3.84
N GLY A 342 12.97 6.06 -4.78
CA GLY A 342 13.81 6.51 -5.89
C GLY A 342 13.84 5.51 -7.04
N ARG A 343 13.43 5.96 -8.23
CA ARG A 343 13.74 5.26 -9.48
C ARG A 343 15.27 5.13 -9.56
N ASN A 344 15.79 3.89 -9.57
CA ASN A 344 17.15 3.61 -9.99
C ASN A 344 17.30 4.03 -11.47
N LEU A 345 17.85 5.21 -11.70
CA LEU A 345 18.29 5.68 -13.02
C LEU A 345 19.81 5.80 -12.97
N GLY A 346 20.49 4.67 -13.13
CA GLY A 346 21.95 4.65 -13.17
C GLY A 346 22.50 3.24 -13.23
N ARG A 347 23.11 2.89 -14.36
CA ARG A 347 23.95 1.70 -14.51
C ARG A 347 25.17 1.86 -13.60
N ALA A 348 25.31 1.02 -12.57
CA ALA A 348 26.53 0.99 -11.78
C ALA A 348 27.71 0.58 -12.68
N ASP A 349 28.77 1.39 -12.68
CA ASP A 349 30.07 1.03 -13.26
C ASP A 349 30.66 -0.12 -12.42
N PRO A 350 30.95 -1.31 -13.00
CA PRO A 350 31.48 -2.44 -12.26
C PRO A 350 32.88 -2.23 -11.64
N ASN A 351 33.55 -1.11 -11.92
CA ASN A 351 34.96 -0.91 -11.55
C ASN A 351 35.26 0.06 -10.39
N GLU A 352 34.26 0.61 -9.69
CA GLU A 352 34.55 1.42 -8.49
C GLU A 352 34.53 0.58 -7.21
N LEU A 353 35.73 0.27 -6.70
CA LEU A 353 36.00 -0.21 -5.33
C LEU A 353 35.70 0.88 -4.26
N ARG A 354 34.60 1.63 -4.40
CA ARG A 354 34.06 2.43 -3.30
C ARG A 354 33.33 1.49 -2.34
N LYS A 355 33.40 1.74 -1.03
CA LYS A 355 32.49 1.08 -0.07
C LYS A 355 31.06 1.22 -0.61
N PRO A 356 30.23 0.16 -0.61
CA PRO A 356 28.85 0.28 -1.04
C PRO A 356 28.17 1.43 -0.29
N PHE A 357 27.58 2.37 -1.01
CA PHE A 357 26.83 3.46 -0.41
C PHE A 357 25.59 2.88 0.29
N ASP A 358 25.58 2.91 1.62
CA ASP A 358 24.43 2.46 2.41
C ASP A 358 23.42 3.60 2.54
N PHE A 359 22.45 3.62 1.62
CA PHE A 359 21.39 4.61 1.60
C PHE A 359 20.69 4.78 2.96
N ARG A 360 20.44 3.68 3.69
CA ARG A 360 19.70 3.76 4.95
C ARG A 360 20.54 4.37 6.07
N ALA A 361 21.82 3.98 6.15
CA ALA A 361 22.75 4.56 7.12
C ALA A 361 22.99 6.05 6.84
N GLU A 362 23.14 6.41 5.57
CA GLU A 362 23.33 7.80 5.16
C GLU A 362 22.06 8.64 5.39
N MET A 363 20.88 8.09 5.11
CA MET A 363 19.61 8.76 5.42
C MET A 363 19.39 8.95 6.92
N HIS A 364 19.77 7.96 7.74
CA HIS A 364 19.73 8.08 9.19
C HIS A 364 20.67 9.17 9.72
N THR A 365 21.92 9.15 9.24
CA THR A 365 22.92 10.19 9.58
C THR A 365 22.41 11.57 9.21
N THR A 366 21.77 11.68 8.03
CA THR A 366 21.15 12.93 7.59
C THR A 366 20.07 13.37 8.58
N ARG A 367 19.11 12.49 8.89
CA ARG A 367 17.99 12.78 9.79
C ARG A 367 18.44 13.24 11.17
N VAL A 368 19.38 12.51 11.79
CA VAL A 368 19.90 12.82 13.14
C VAL A 368 20.64 14.15 13.17
N THR A 369 21.42 14.44 12.13
CA THR A 369 22.14 15.73 12.03
C THR A 369 21.16 16.90 11.85
N VAL A 370 20.12 16.71 11.03
CA VAL A 370 19.05 17.70 10.86
C VAL A 370 18.30 17.93 12.17
N ASP A 371 17.93 16.88 12.91
CA ASP A 371 17.30 17.03 14.24
C ASP A 371 18.13 17.89 15.18
N LYS A 372 19.44 17.65 15.23
CA LYS A 372 20.36 18.44 16.06
C LYS A 372 20.37 19.91 15.64
N LEU A 373 20.51 20.20 14.34
CA LEU A 373 20.54 21.58 13.83
C LEU A 373 19.22 22.32 14.11
N LEU A 374 18.08 21.64 13.94
CA LEU A 374 16.76 22.20 14.25
C LEU A 374 16.59 22.46 15.75
N ALA A 375 17.04 21.54 16.62
CA ALA A 375 17.02 21.73 18.07
C ALA A 375 17.90 22.92 18.54
N GLU A 376 18.97 23.24 17.79
CA GLU A 376 19.81 24.42 18.00
C GLU A 376 19.20 25.72 17.40
N GLY A 377 18.03 25.65 16.76
CA GLY A 377 17.39 26.79 16.08
C GLY A 377 18.04 27.17 14.74
N ARG A 378 18.94 26.33 14.21
CA ARG A 378 19.74 26.60 13.01
C ARG A 378 19.04 26.09 11.74
N ILE A 379 17.89 26.69 11.43
CA ILE A 379 17.00 26.25 10.35
C ILE A 379 17.71 26.29 8.98
N GLN A 380 18.36 27.40 8.66
CA GLN A 380 19.03 27.57 7.36
C GLN A 380 20.19 26.59 7.18
N ASP A 381 20.93 26.29 8.26
CA ASP A 381 22.02 25.31 8.23
C ASP A 381 21.48 23.89 8.04
N ALA A 382 20.34 23.57 8.66
CA ALA A 382 19.66 22.29 8.47
C ALA A 382 19.20 22.11 7.02
N GLU A 383 18.59 23.14 6.42
CA GLU A 383 18.14 23.13 5.03
C GLU A 383 19.32 23.04 4.04
N ALA A 384 20.38 23.82 4.24
CA ALA A 384 21.59 23.75 3.44
C ALA A 384 22.27 22.37 3.55
N TYR A 385 22.30 21.78 4.75
CA TYR A 385 22.81 20.43 4.95
C TYR A 385 21.97 19.39 4.21
N MET A 386 20.64 19.47 4.24
CA MET A 386 19.79 18.54 3.49
C MET A 386 20.02 18.64 1.98
N GLU A 387 20.22 19.84 1.42
CA GLU A 387 20.54 19.98 0.00
C GLU A 387 21.92 19.37 -0.35
N LEU A 388 22.93 19.58 0.49
CA LEU A 388 24.23 18.92 0.35
C LEU A 388 24.08 17.38 0.34
N ARG A 389 23.27 16.85 1.26
CA ARG A 389 23.01 15.41 1.35
C ARG A 389 22.23 14.90 0.13
N ARG A 390 21.28 15.67 -0.40
CA ARG A 390 20.54 15.34 -1.63
C ARG A 390 21.48 15.17 -2.84
N GLN A 391 22.49 16.03 -2.96
CA GLN A 391 23.51 15.93 -4.00
C GLN A 391 24.38 14.67 -3.83
N LEU A 392 24.78 14.36 -2.59
CA LEU A 392 25.48 13.10 -2.29
C LEU A 392 24.64 11.87 -2.69
N PHE A 393 23.34 11.86 -2.39
CA PHE A 393 22.44 10.78 -2.81
C PHE A 393 22.39 10.66 -4.34
N TRP A 394 22.31 11.78 -5.06
CA TRP A 394 22.32 11.81 -6.52
C TRP A 394 23.61 11.22 -7.10
N GLU A 395 24.78 11.62 -6.58
CA GLU A 395 26.09 11.10 -6.99
C GLU A 395 26.22 9.59 -6.80
N ASN A 396 25.46 9.02 -5.86
CA ASN A 396 25.42 7.59 -5.56
C ASN A 396 24.23 6.86 -6.22
N GLY A 397 23.56 7.49 -7.19
CA GLY A 397 22.49 6.87 -8.00
C GLY A 397 21.08 6.98 -7.43
N TYR A 398 20.89 7.74 -6.34
CA TYR A 398 19.59 7.95 -5.71
C TYR A 398 19.01 9.31 -6.10
N ALA A 399 18.07 9.29 -7.04
CA ALA A 399 17.40 10.49 -7.53
C ALA A 399 16.33 11.00 -6.54
N ILE A 400 16.74 11.80 -5.56
CA ILE A 400 15.82 12.53 -4.66
C ILE A 400 15.59 13.94 -5.22
N ARG A 401 14.33 14.25 -5.56
CA ARG A 401 13.94 15.56 -6.12
C ARG A 401 14.08 16.70 -5.11
N LYS A 402 13.62 16.47 -3.88
CA LYS A 402 13.62 17.46 -2.80
C LYS A 402 13.83 16.72 -1.47
N LEU A 403 14.81 17.17 -0.68
CA LEU A 403 15.11 16.63 0.65
C LEU A 403 14.96 17.77 1.65
N ASN A 404 13.91 17.72 2.47
CA ASN A 404 13.55 18.78 3.41
C ASN A 404 12.80 18.20 4.63
N GLN A 405 12.27 19.06 5.50
CA GLN A 405 11.50 18.66 6.68
C GLN A 405 10.25 17.85 6.30
N ALA A 406 9.52 18.25 5.25
CA ALA A 406 8.35 17.50 4.77
C ALA A 406 8.71 16.09 4.27
N PHE A 407 9.86 15.90 3.61
CA PHE A 407 10.37 14.59 3.22
C PHE A 407 10.53 13.67 4.43
N PHE A 408 11.19 14.15 5.48
CA PHE A 408 11.39 13.36 6.69
C PHE A 408 10.11 13.18 7.50
N ALA A 409 9.22 14.17 7.50
CA ALA A 409 7.92 14.06 8.17
C ALA A 409 7.03 12.97 7.56
N PHE A 410 7.13 12.76 6.25
CA PHE A 410 6.43 11.69 5.56
C PHE A 410 7.14 10.33 5.67
N HIS A 411 8.40 10.26 5.25
CA HIS A 411 9.12 8.98 5.19
C HIS A 411 9.58 8.47 6.56
N GLY A 412 9.73 9.34 7.55
CA GLY A 412 10.15 8.98 8.91
C GLY A 412 9.12 8.20 9.71
N ALA A 413 7.82 8.27 9.34
CA ALA A 413 6.76 7.51 9.99
C ALA A 413 6.86 5.99 9.71
N TYR A 414 7.54 5.58 8.63
CA TYR A 414 7.78 4.19 8.25
C TYR A 414 9.06 3.67 8.91
N ALA A 415 8.96 3.22 10.16
CA ALA A 415 10.08 2.81 11.00
C ALA A 415 10.07 1.30 11.34
N ASP A 416 9.74 0.44 10.37
CA ASP A 416 9.65 -1.02 10.50
C ASP A 416 11.00 -1.75 10.46
N VAL A 417 12.07 -1.04 10.10
CA VAL A 417 13.46 -1.52 10.11
C VAL A 417 14.40 -0.46 10.71
N PRO A 418 15.50 -0.85 11.40
CA PRO A 418 16.42 0.12 12.03
C PRO A 418 17.06 1.12 11.05
N GLY A 419 17.28 2.36 11.49
CA GLY A 419 17.88 3.44 10.67
C GLY A 419 16.89 4.12 9.72
N GLY A 420 17.39 4.73 8.63
CA GLY A 420 16.58 5.43 7.64
C GLY A 420 16.04 6.81 8.09
N ALA A 421 14.96 7.24 7.47
CA ALA A 421 14.35 8.57 7.65
C ALA A 421 13.73 8.81 9.04
N ALA A 422 13.58 7.77 9.86
CA ALA A 422 13.02 7.86 11.23
C ALA A 422 14.00 8.48 12.25
N GLY A 423 15.30 8.52 11.95
CA GLY A 423 16.28 9.16 12.84
C GLY A 423 16.38 8.46 14.20
N ALA A 424 16.41 9.25 15.28
CA ALA A 424 16.48 8.76 16.65
C ALA A 424 15.10 8.53 17.31
N ASP A 425 14.02 8.49 16.52
CA ASP A 425 12.67 8.27 17.03
C ASP A 425 12.57 6.90 17.75
N PRO A 426 12.19 6.88 19.06
CA PRO A 426 12.13 5.66 19.84
C PRO A 426 10.91 4.78 19.52
N VAL A 427 9.90 5.29 18.81
CA VAL A 427 8.62 4.61 18.58
C VAL A 427 8.79 3.37 17.69
N GLY A 428 9.41 3.52 16.52
CA GLY A 428 9.68 2.41 15.61
C GLY A 428 10.44 1.25 16.27
N PRO A 429 11.58 1.50 16.94
CA PRO A 429 12.28 0.51 17.75
C PRO A 429 11.38 -0.21 18.78
N ALA A 430 10.53 0.53 19.50
CA ALA A 430 9.62 -0.04 20.49
C ALA A 430 8.57 -0.97 19.84
N VAL A 431 8.01 -0.60 18.68
CA VAL A 431 7.09 -1.47 17.94
C VAL A 431 7.78 -2.75 17.46
N ARG A 432 9.00 -2.64 16.91
CA ARG A 432 9.80 -3.81 16.51
C ARG A 432 10.13 -4.72 17.69
N GLN A 433 10.44 -4.14 18.85
CA GLN A 433 10.67 -4.90 20.07
C GLN A 433 9.41 -5.65 20.50
N LEU A 434 8.24 -4.99 20.48
CA LEU A 434 6.97 -5.65 20.77
C LEU A 434 6.70 -6.81 19.80
N ARG A 435 6.99 -6.62 18.50
CA ARG A 435 6.87 -7.69 17.50
C ARG A 435 7.80 -8.86 17.80
N ALA A 436 9.06 -8.59 18.15
CA ALA A 436 10.06 -9.62 18.48
C ALA A 436 9.72 -10.42 19.74
N GLN A 437 9.11 -9.77 20.74
CA GLN A 437 8.63 -10.43 21.97
C GLN A 437 7.32 -11.21 21.77
N SER A 438 6.64 -11.02 20.63
CA SER A 438 5.35 -11.67 20.36
C SER A 438 5.54 -13.05 19.70
N PRO A 439 4.81 -14.09 20.13
CA PRO A 439 4.99 -15.46 19.63
C PRO A 439 4.53 -15.65 18.18
N SER A 440 3.70 -14.75 17.65
CA SER A 440 3.25 -14.76 16.27
C SER A 440 2.80 -13.36 15.84
N LEU A 441 2.68 -13.14 14.53
CA LEU A 441 2.15 -11.89 13.98
C LEU A 441 0.73 -11.59 14.48
N GLY A 442 -0.13 -12.61 14.55
CA GLY A 442 -1.49 -12.46 15.08
C GLY A 442 -1.51 -12.05 16.55
N ALA A 443 -0.59 -12.57 17.38
CA ALA A 443 -0.45 -12.18 18.78
C ALA A 443 0.06 -10.73 18.91
N PHE A 444 1.04 -10.35 18.09
CA PHE A 444 1.52 -8.97 18.01
C PHE A 444 0.39 -8.00 17.65
N LEU A 445 -0.34 -8.25 16.56
CA LEU A 445 -1.41 -7.40 16.06
C LEU A 445 -2.54 -7.23 17.08
N ARG A 446 -2.98 -8.31 17.73
CA ARG A 446 -4.01 -8.23 18.77
C ARG A 446 -3.55 -7.42 19.99
N LYS A 447 -2.26 -7.47 20.34
CA LYS A 447 -1.69 -6.71 21.46
C LYS A 447 -1.55 -5.22 21.11
N ILE A 448 -0.87 -4.90 20.00
CA ILE A 448 -0.57 -3.52 19.63
C ILE A 448 -1.83 -2.72 19.28
N ALA A 449 -2.84 -3.35 18.68
CA ALA A 449 -4.05 -2.66 18.28
C ALA A 449 -4.89 -2.13 19.45
N GLN A 450 -4.68 -2.64 20.66
CA GLN A 450 -5.36 -2.19 21.88
C GLN A 450 -4.64 -1.03 22.58
N LEU A 451 -3.42 -0.68 22.14
CA LEU A 451 -2.66 0.40 22.73
C LEU A 451 -3.17 1.75 22.21
N SER A 452 -3.29 2.71 23.11
CA SER A 452 -3.84 4.04 22.87
C SER A 452 -2.82 5.15 23.16
N SER A 453 -1.61 4.80 23.61
CA SER A 453 -0.51 5.75 23.84
C SER A 453 0.86 5.10 23.65
N PHE A 454 1.89 5.93 23.46
CA PHE A 454 3.27 5.45 23.40
C PHE A 454 3.75 4.90 24.75
N GLN A 455 3.28 5.46 25.87
CA GLN A 455 3.60 5.00 27.21
C GLN A 455 3.08 3.58 27.45
N GLU A 456 1.90 3.24 26.93
CA GLU A 456 1.38 1.86 26.97
C GLU A 456 2.25 0.90 26.17
N LEU A 457 2.77 1.32 25.02
CA LEU A 457 3.74 0.53 24.25
C LEU A 457 5.03 0.30 25.05
N GLN A 458 5.58 1.34 25.68
CA GLN A 458 6.76 1.21 26.53
C GLN A 458 6.51 0.23 27.69
N ALA A 459 5.39 0.36 28.40
CA ALA A 459 5.02 -0.57 29.47
C ALA A 459 4.83 -2.01 28.97
N ALA A 460 4.37 -2.19 27.72
CA ALA A 460 4.12 -3.49 27.12
C ALA A 460 5.40 -4.24 26.72
N ILE A 461 6.53 -3.54 26.53
CA ILE A 461 7.83 -4.12 26.15
C ILE A 461 8.83 -4.22 27.30
N SER A 462 8.56 -3.56 28.43
CA SER A 462 9.37 -3.62 29.66
C SER A 462 9.09 -4.86 30.53
N LYS A 463 8.19 -5.74 30.09
CA LYS A 463 7.89 -7.04 30.72
C LYS A 463 8.57 -8.15 29.94
#